data_AF-A0A4Q0AKL0-F1
#
_entry.id   AF-A0A4Q0AKL0-F1
#
_cell.length_a   1.000
_cell.length_b   1.000
_cell.length_c   1.000
_cell.angle_alpha   90.00
_cell.angle_beta   90.00
_cell.angle_gamma   90.00
#
_symmetry.space_group_name_H-M   'P 1'
#
loop_
_entity.id
_entity.type
_entity.pdbx_description
1 polymer ?
#
loop_
_entity_poly.entity_id
_entity_poly.type
_entity_poly.pdbx_seq_one_letter_code
_entity_poly.pdbx_strand_id
1 'polypeptide(L)'
;MLVRRVVGDSMAPSLRAGDIVLTWRRPPQNGHVVVAWQAGREVIKRVAAVKKDRVYLLGDNPDVSSDSRDYGWVKSGDILGVVMLRFGTVKATRAPRPTVPSLVAVPYGLALYTVLVLVYQLLNVSDLAYFIQWKVTGGNLLAVRLAVVAVLLAQLLALPFWLRMRISPALRTFSLACGLLFYGGLFIFNAAAWVSGISLERGAMLFGSLSPLSAAVSSLVLLAAAVWSYAILDGPKVAGRLK
;
A
#
# COMPACT_ATOMS: atom_id res chain seq x y z
N MET A 1 27.00 -0.30 -3.02
CA MET A 1 25.79 -0.34 -3.87
C MET A 1 25.30 1.08 -4.05
N LEU A 2 25.01 1.52 -5.28
CA LEU A 2 24.48 2.87 -5.55
C LEU A 2 23.21 2.79 -6.39
N VAL A 3 22.25 3.66 -6.09
CA VAL A 3 21.04 3.87 -6.90
C VAL A 3 21.18 5.21 -7.61
N ARG A 4 20.94 5.22 -8.92
CA ARG A 4 20.98 6.44 -9.75
C ARG A 4 19.80 6.50 -10.70
N ARG A 5 19.37 7.73 -10.97
CA ARG A 5 18.40 8.02 -12.02
C ARG A 5 19.17 8.41 -13.28
N VAL A 6 18.82 7.80 -14.40
CA VAL A 6 19.39 8.13 -15.71
C VAL A 6 18.91 9.50 -16.14
N VAL A 7 19.83 10.37 -16.53
CA VAL A 7 19.55 11.72 -17.04
C VAL A 7 20.16 11.85 -18.43
N GLY A 8 19.36 12.34 -19.38
CA GLY A 8 19.73 12.47 -20.79
C GLY A 8 19.66 11.15 -21.58
N ASP A 9 19.93 11.26 -22.88
CA ASP A 9 19.65 10.19 -23.87
C ASP A 9 20.92 9.50 -24.40
N SER A 10 22.08 9.76 -23.79
CA SER A 10 23.36 9.23 -24.26
C SER A 10 23.52 7.71 -24.21
N MET A 11 22.62 7.03 -23.48
CA MET A 11 22.57 5.57 -23.34
C MET A 11 21.33 4.95 -24.01
N ALA A 12 20.56 5.74 -24.76
CA ALA A 12 19.42 5.22 -25.51
C ALA A 12 19.90 4.28 -26.64
N PRO A 13 19.17 3.21 -26.97
CA PRO A 13 17.89 2.79 -26.38
C PRO A 13 18.03 1.92 -25.12
N SER A 14 19.24 1.53 -24.72
CA SER A 14 19.47 0.60 -23.60
C SER A 14 19.03 1.13 -22.24
N LEU A 15 19.22 2.43 -22.01
CA LEU A 15 18.74 3.18 -20.85
C LEU A 15 18.11 4.48 -21.33
N ARG A 16 16.89 4.75 -20.87
CA ARG A 16 16.14 5.96 -21.23
C ARG A 16 16.18 6.97 -20.08
N ALA A 17 16.05 8.24 -20.42
CA ALA A 17 15.94 9.30 -19.42
C ALA A 17 14.83 8.98 -18.40
N GLY A 18 15.21 9.01 -17.12
CA GLY A 18 14.34 8.72 -16.00
C GLY A 18 14.44 7.29 -15.43
N ASP A 19 15.03 6.34 -16.15
CA ASP A 19 15.21 4.97 -15.65
C ASP A 19 16.00 4.98 -14.34
N ILE A 20 15.73 4.03 -13.45
CA ILE A 20 16.50 3.85 -12.21
C ILE A 20 17.44 2.67 -12.38
N VAL A 21 18.72 2.88 -12.14
CA VAL A 21 19.74 1.83 -12.20
C VAL A 21 20.26 1.53 -10.80
N LEU A 22 20.41 0.24 -10.51
CA LEU A 22 21.07 -0.27 -9.33
C LEU A 22 22.47 -0.77 -9.72
N THR A 23 23.47 -0.29 -9.00
CA THR A 23 24.87 -0.64 -9.28
C THR A 23 25.54 -1.38 -8.13
N TRP A 24 26.49 -2.23 -8.51
CA TRP A 24 27.34 -2.98 -7.59
C TRP A 24 28.81 -2.70 -7.84
N ARG A 25 29.62 -2.71 -6.78
CA ARG A 25 31.05 -2.51 -6.88
C ARG A 25 31.71 -3.82 -7.29
N ARG A 26 32.13 -3.91 -8.55
CA ARG A 26 32.83 -5.05 -9.15
C ARG A 26 33.74 -4.57 -10.28
N PRO A 27 34.74 -5.36 -10.70
CA PRO A 27 35.59 -5.00 -11.84
C PRO A 27 34.77 -4.78 -13.12
N PRO A 28 34.96 -3.65 -13.84
CA PRO A 28 34.33 -3.42 -15.13
C PRO A 28 34.93 -4.37 -16.18
N GLN A 29 34.10 -4.80 -17.13
CA GLN A 29 34.47 -5.66 -18.26
C GLN A 29 33.80 -5.10 -19.51
N ASN A 30 34.31 -5.48 -20.69
CA ASN A 30 33.72 -5.07 -21.97
C ASN A 30 32.22 -5.41 -22.01
N GLY A 31 31.42 -4.47 -22.47
CA GLY A 31 29.96 -4.57 -22.55
C GLY A 31 29.21 -4.16 -21.30
N HIS A 32 29.84 -4.08 -20.13
CA HIS A 32 29.18 -3.61 -18.90
C HIS A 32 28.77 -2.14 -19.01
N VAL A 33 27.61 -1.81 -18.47
CA VAL A 33 27.23 -0.41 -18.23
C VAL A 33 27.70 -0.01 -16.84
N VAL A 34 28.36 1.13 -16.73
CA VAL A 34 28.99 1.60 -15.49
C VAL A 34 28.58 3.03 -15.18
N VAL A 35 28.56 3.33 -13.90
CA VAL A 35 28.54 4.70 -13.38
C VAL A 35 29.99 5.09 -13.10
N ALA A 36 30.43 6.21 -13.65
CA ALA A 36 31.81 6.68 -13.57
C ALA A 36 31.88 8.18 -13.29
N TRP A 37 32.99 8.64 -12.72
CA TRP A 37 33.36 10.03 -12.72
C TRP A 37 34.21 10.35 -13.95
N GLN A 38 33.73 11.22 -14.84
CA GLN A 38 34.46 11.62 -16.06
C GLN A 38 34.24 13.11 -16.33
N ALA A 39 35.32 13.84 -16.63
CA ALA A 39 35.28 15.27 -16.91
C ALA A 39 34.54 16.10 -15.82
N GLY A 40 34.75 15.77 -14.53
CA GLY A 40 34.18 16.51 -13.40
C GLY A 40 32.70 16.24 -13.11
N ARG A 41 32.08 15.24 -13.74
CA ARG A 41 30.68 14.86 -13.50
C ARG A 41 30.49 13.35 -13.44
N GLU A 42 29.40 12.93 -12.81
CA GLU A 42 28.95 11.55 -12.84
C GLU A 42 28.29 11.23 -14.19
N VAL A 43 28.72 10.15 -14.84
CA VAL A 43 28.21 9.70 -16.15
C VAL A 43 27.86 8.22 -16.11
N ILE A 44 26.88 7.82 -16.93
CA ILE A 44 26.53 6.42 -17.16
C ILE A 44 26.90 6.08 -18.60
N LYS A 45 27.79 5.11 -18.78
CA LYS A 45 28.34 4.73 -20.09
C LYS A 45 28.58 3.22 -20.17
N ARG A 46 28.71 2.69 -21.39
CA ARG A 46 29.11 1.31 -21.65
C ARG A 46 30.63 1.20 -21.78
N VAL A 47 31.20 0.19 -21.15
CA VAL A 47 32.61 -0.16 -21.28
C VAL A 47 32.82 -0.79 -22.66
N ALA A 48 33.54 -0.09 -23.54
CA ALA A 48 33.90 -0.59 -24.85
C ALA A 48 35.23 -1.37 -24.82
N ALA A 49 36.18 -0.93 -24.00
CA ALA A 49 37.46 -1.59 -23.81
C ALA A 49 37.96 -1.45 -22.37
N VAL A 50 38.73 -2.44 -21.91
CA VAL A 50 39.46 -2.40 -20.63
C VAL A 50 40.94 -2.60 -20.92
N LYS A 51 41.80 -1.73 -20.38
CA LYS A 51 43.26 -1.81 -20.50
C LYS A 51 43.90 -1.53 -19.15
N LYS A 52 44.47 -2.57 -18.51
CA LYS A 52 45.09 -2.49 -17.18
C LYS A 52 44.16 -1.79 -16.17
N ASP A 53 44.52 -0.60 -15.73
CA ASP A 53 43.84 0.24 -14.74
C ASP A 53 42.94 1.31 -15.38
N ARG A 54 42.62 1.17 -16.67
CA ARG A 54 41.80 2.13 -17.43
C ARG A 54 40.70 1.45 -18.21
N VAL A 55 39.62 2.18 -18.39
CA VAL A 55 38.45 1.77 -19.15
C VAL A 55 38.09 2.82 -20.18
N TYR A 56 37.72 2.36 -21.37
CA TYR A 56 37.22 3.20 -22.45
C TYR A 56 35.70 3.11 -22.45
N LEU A 57 35.04 4.23 -22.21
CA LEU A 57 33.60 4.35 -22.02
C LEU A 57 32.95 5.01 -23.24
N LEU A 58 31.91 4.40 -23.78
CA LEU A 58 31.10 4.90 -24.89
C LEU A 58 29.62 4.98 -24.49
N GLY A 59 28.91 5.98 -24.99
CA GLY A 59 27.45 5.99 -24.94
C GLY A 59 26.86 5.10 -26.02
N ASP A 60 25.72 4.48 -25.73
CA ASP A 60 24.99 3.69 -26.72
C ASP A 60 24.34 4.56 -27.81
N ASN A 61 24.13 5.85 -27.53
CA ASN A 61 23.65 6.82 -28.49
C ASN A 61 24.80 7.74 -28.92
N PRO A 62 25.49 7.46 -30.05
CA PRO A 62 26.67 8.18 -30.46
C PRO A 62 26.41 9.64 -30.83
N ASP A 63 25.18 9.99 -31.26
CA ASP A 63 24.80 11.32 -31.76
C ASP A 63 24.75 12.39 -30.66
N VAL A 64 24.50 11.98 -29.42
CA VAL A 64 24.34 12.88 -28.27
C VAL A 64 25.31 12.59 -27.12
N SER A 65 26.12 11.52 -27.25
CA SER A 65 27.02 11.09 -26.20
C SER A 65 28.35 11.83 -26.25
N SER A 66 28.61 12.67 -25.24
CA SER A 66 29.98 13.07 -24.90
C SER A 66 30.62 12.00 -24.02
N ASP A 67 31.68 11.35 -24.49
CA ASP A 67 32.29 10.18 -23.85
C ASP A 67 33.80 10.08 -24.09
N SER A 68 34.38 8.88 -24.03
CA SER A 68 35.84 8.70 -24.15
C SER A 68 36.39 9.07 -25.52
N ARG A 69 35.54 9.25 -26.54
CA ARG A 69 35.94 9.85 -27.83
C ARG A 69 36.40 11.30 -27.65
N ASP A 70 35.79 12.02 -26.72
CA ASP A 70 36.11 13.42 -26.44
C ASP A 70 37.09 13.57 -25.27
N TYR A 71 36.94 12.72 -24.24
CA TYR A 71 37.65 12.87 -22.97
C TYR A 71 38.76 11.81 -22.74
N GLY A 72 38.89 10.83 -23.63
CA GLY A 72 39.85 9.74 -23.50
C GLY A 72 39.52 8.72 -22.39
N TRP A 73 40.52 7.92 -22.05
CA TRP A 73 40.41 6.80 -21.12
C TRP A 73 40.15 7.23 -19.67
N VAL A 74 39.25 6.54 -18.98
CA VAL A 74 38.89 6.76 -17.57
C VAL A 74 39.65 5.78 -16.67
N LYS A 75 40.12 6.21 -15.50
CA LYS A 75 40.79 5.29 -14.55
C LYS A 75 39.75 4.35 -13.91
N SER A 76 40.13 3.11 -13.67
CA SER A 76 39.27 2.12 -12.99
C SER A 76 38.88 2.56 -11.58
N GLY A 77 39.68 3.40 -10.92
CA GLY A 77 39.35 4.01 -9.63
C GLY A 77 38.20 5.03 -9.69
N ASP A 78 37.95 5.61 -10.85
CA ASP A 78 36.85 6.56 -11.08
C ASP A 78 35.54 5.85 -11.45
N ILE A 79 35.55 4.52 -11.54
CA ILE A 79 34.34 3.70 -11.71
C ILE A 79 33.66 3.50 -10.35
N LEU A 80 32.48 4.09 -10.20
CA LEU A 80 31.68 4.04 -8.99
C LEU A 80 30.96 2.68 -8.84
N GLY A 81 30.55 2.07 -9.96
CA GLY A 81 29.92 0.75 -9.95
C GLY A 81 29.43 0.28 -11.32
N VAL A 82 29.21 -1.03 -11.45
CA VAL A 82 28.60 -1.67 -12.62
C VAL A 82 27.09 -1.76 -12.43
N VAL A 83 26.32 -1.35 -13.42
CA VAL A 83 24.85 -1.49 -13.45
C VAL A 83 24.48 -2.97 -13.52
N MET A 84 23.74 -3.43 -12.50
CA MET A 84 23.27 -4.82 -12.39
C MET A 84 21.80 -4.95 -12.75
N LEU A 85 20.98 -3.98 -12.34
CA LEU A 85 19.54 -3.97 -12.59
C LEU A 85 19.13 -2.61 -13.14
N ARG A 86 18.19 -2.63 -14.09
CA ARG A 86 17.46 -1.45 -14.54
C ARG A 86 15.99 -1.61 -14.16
N PHE A 87 15.42 -0.54 -13.65
CA PHE A 87 13.99 -0.38 -13.49
C PHE A 87 13.59 0.71 -14.48
N GLY A 88 12.87 0.30 -15.54
CA GLY A 88 12.31 1.27 -16.48
C GLY A 88 11.44 2.27 -15.73
N THR A 89 11.32 3.50 -16.22
CA THR A 89 10.32 4.43 -15.68
C THR A 89 8.92 3.81 -15.80
N VAL A 90 8.48 3.12 -14.75
CA VAL A 90 7.05 3.06 -14.44
C VAL A 90 6.72 4.51 -14.15
N LYS A 91 5.97 5.17 -15.04
CA LYS A 91 5.38 6.47 -14.72
C LYS A 91 4.71 6.26 -13.36
N ALA A 92 5.28 6.81 -12.30
CA ALA A 92 4.65 6.82 -11.00
C ALA A 92 3.41 7.69 -11.19
N THR A 93 2.31 7.05 -11.58
CA THR A 93 1.00 7.67 -11.58
C THR A 93 0.78 8.05 -10.13
N ARG A 94 0.83 9.36 -9.88
CA ARG A 94 0.52 9.92 -8.57
C ARG A 94 -0.78 9.27 -8.15
N ALA A 95 -0.82 8.69 -6.95
CA ALA A 95 -2.05 8.06 -6.45
C ALA A 95 -3.20 9.06 -6.66
N PRO A 96 -4.32 8.61 -7.26
CA PRO A 96 -5.42 9.51 -7.57
C PRO A 96 -5.79 10.26 -6.30
N ARG A 97 -5.67 11.59 -6.34
CA ARG A 97 -6.16 12.42 -5.24
C ARG A 97 -7.68 12.30 -5.28
N PRO A 98 -8.36 11.98 -4.17
CA PRO A 98 -9.81 11.98 -4.14
C PRO A 98 -10.30 13.35 -4.59
N THR A 99 -11.07 13.37 -5.68
CA THR A 99 -11.58 14.57 -6.34
C THR A 99 -12.65 15.30 -5.52
N VAL A 100 -13.22 14.61 -4.51
CA VAL A 100 -14.23 15.13 -3.61
C VAL A 100 -13.70 15.16 -2.17
N PRO A 101 -13.38 16.35 -1.62
CA PRO A 101 -12.82 16.51 -0.28
C PRO A 101 -13.69 15.92 0.84
N SER A 102 -15.02 15.95 0.68
CA SER A 102 -15.97 15.44 1.65
C SER A 102 -15.90 13.92 1.86
N LEU A 103 -15.59 13.14 0.81
CA LEU A 103 -15.40 11.69 0.93
C LEU A 103 -14.10 11.32 1.66
N VAL A 104 -13.20 12.28 1.90
CA VAL A 104 -12.00 12.05 2.70
C VAL A 104 -12.35 11.94 4.19
N ALA A 105 -13.39 12.63 4.67
CA ALA A 105 -13.81 12.63 6.07
C ALA A 105 -14.54 11.34 6.49
N VAL A 106 -15.25 10.69 5.57
CA VAL A 106 -16.04 9.47 5.82
C VAL A 106 -15.25 8.38 6.54
N PRO A 107 -14.06 7.92 6.06
CA PRO A 107 -13.32 6.86 6.75
C PRO A 107 -12.79 7.26 8.13
N TYR A 108 -12.51 8.55 8.36
CA TYR A 108 -12.14 9.04 9.70
C TYR A 108 -13.34 9.04 10.65
N GLY A 109 -14.53 9.41 10.15
CA GLY A 109 -15.77 9.29 10.91
C GLY A 109 -16.08 7.84 11.30
N LEU A 110 -15.85 6.89 10.38
CA LEU A 110 -15.97 5.46 10.67
C LEU A 110 -14.94 5.00 11.71
N ALA A 111 -13.68 5.42 11.59
CA ALA A 111 -12.65 5.12 12.59
C ALA A 111 -13.04 5.64 13.98
N LEU A 112 -13.52 6.88 14.07
CA LEU A 112 -13.98 7.48 15.32
C LEU A 112 -15.15 6.66 15.92
N TYR A 113 -16.12 6.29 15.10
CA TYR A 113 -17.22 5.43 15.52
C TYR A 113 -16.72 4.07 16.04
N THR A 114 -15.80 3.41 15.32
CA THR A 114 -15.18 2.14 15.78
C THR A 114 -14.56 2.32 17.17
N VAL A 115 -13.80 3.39 17.38
CA VAL A 115 -13.16 3.67 18.67
C VAL A 115 -14.19 3.91 19.76
N LEU A 116 -15.24 4.70 19.51
CA LEU A 116 -16.29 4.96 20.49
C LEU A 116 -17.04 3.69 20.89
N VAL A 117 -17.39 2.83 19.93
CA VAL A 117 -18.02 1.53 20.20
C VAL A 117 -17.09 0.62 21.01
N LEU A 118 -15.81 0.58 20.65
CA LEU A 118 -14.82 -0.23 21.37
C LEU A 118 -14.65 0.24 22.83
N VAL A 119 -14.60 1.56 23.05
CA VAL A 119 -14.56 2.14 24.41
C VAL A 119 -15.84 1.80 25.18
N TYR A 120 -17.00 1.97 24.57
CA TYR A 120 -18.28 1.62 25.19
C TYR A 120 -18.34 0.14 25.60
N GLN A 121 -17.90 -0.76 24.72
CA GLN A 121 -17.86 -2.20 24.99
C GLN A 121 -16.85 -2.58 26.07
N LEU A 122 -15.72 -1.89 26.15
CA LEU A 122 -14.74 -2.10 27.22
C LEU A 122 -15.29 -1.68 28.58
N LEU A 123 -16.04 -0.57 28.64
CA LEU A 123 -16.69 -0.10 29.86
C LEU A 123 -17.87 -0.99 30.28
N ASN A 124 -18.56 -1.60 29.32
CA ASN A 124 -19.74 -2.44 29.54
C ASN A 124 -19.49 -3.90 29.11
N VAL A 125 -18.34 -4.45 29.50
CA VAL A 125 -17.91 -5.78 29.05
C VAL A 125 -18.85 -6.90 29.50
N SER A 126 -19.56 -6.72 30.61
CA SER A 126 -20.59 -7.62 31.13
C SER A 126 -21.73 -7.83 30.13
N ASP A 127 -22.19 -6.73 29.53
CA ASP A 127 -23.35 -6.73 28.64
C ASP A 127 -22.99 -7.40 27.32
N LEU A 128 -21.77 -7.14 26.83
CA LEU A 128 -21.19 -7.81 25.67
C LEU A 128 -21.02 -9.32 25.91
N ALA A 129 -20.54 -9.72 27.09
CA ALA A 129 -20.38 -11.13 27.44
C ALA A 129 -21.74 -11.85 27.52
N TYR A 130 -22.73 -11.22 28.15
CA TYR A 130 -24.10 -11.73 28.24
C TYR A 130 -24.72 -11.95 26.86
N PHE A 131 -24.54 -10.99 25.95
CA PHE A 131 -24.98 -11.09 24.57
C PHE A 131 -24.42 -12.32 23.85
N ILE A 132 -23.10 -12.51 23.95
CA ILE A 132 -22.38 -13.60 23.29
C ILE A 132 -22.78 -14.95 23.87
N GLN A 133 -22.95 -15.01 25.20
CA GLN A 133 -23.43 -16.20 25.89
C GLN A 133 -24.81 -16.63 25.41
N TRP A 134 -25.73 -15.67 25.25
CA TRP A 134 -27.10 -15.94 24.78
C TRP A 134 -27.14 -16.49 23.35
N LYS A 135 -26.24 -16.07 22.46
CA LYS A 135 -26.30 -16.42 21.03
C LYS A 135 -25.41 -17.57 20.57
N VAL A 136 -24.23 -17.76 21.17
CA VAL A 136 -23.14 -18.49 20.48
C VAL A 136 -22.61 -19.72 21.23
N THR A 137 -22.66 -19.74 22.57
CA THR A 137 -21.73 -20.63 23.32
C THR A 137 -22.36 -21.55 24.35
N GLY A 138 -23.70 -21.64 24.43
CA GLY A 138 -24.39 -22.63 25.26
C GLY A 138 -23.99 -22.58 26.75
N GLY A 139 -23.49 -21.44 27.24
CA GLY A 139 -23.06 -21.27 28.63
C GLY A 139 -21.58 -21.54 28.95
N ASN A 140 -20.73 -21.91 27.98
CA ASN A 140 -19.29 -22.10 28.25
C ASN A 140 -18.58 -20.74 28.45
N LEU A 141 -18.21 -20.46 29.70
CA LEU A 141 -17.58 -19.19 30.10
C LEU A 141 -16.27 -18.89 29.36
N LEU A 142 -15.42 -19.89 29.10
CA LEU A 142 -14.18 -19.68 28.34
C LEU A 142 -14.47 -19.33 26.90
N ALA A 143 -15.43 -20.00 26.27
CA ALA A 143 -15.84 -19.71 24.91
C ALA A 143 -16.43 -18.29 24.78
N VAL A 144 -17.23 -17.85 25.77
CA VAL A 144 -17.73 -16.46 25.85
C VAL A 144 -16.57 -15.46 25.92
N ARG A 145 -15.62 -15.67 26.84
CA ARG A 145 -14.47 -14.76 27.01
C ARG A 145 -13.61 -14.67 25.75
N LEU A 146 -13.32 -15.79 25.09
CA LEU A 146 -12.56 -15.81 23.84
C LEU A 146 -13.30 -15.09 22.71
N ALA A 147 -14.62 -15.26 22.63
CA ALA A 147 -15.44 -14.56 21.66
C ALA A 147 -15.50 -13.05 21.91
N VAL A 148 -15.61 -12.60 23.17
CA VAL A 148 -15.51 -11.16 23.53
C VAL A 148 -14.17 -10.58 23.05
N VAL A 149 -13.06 -11.27 23.36
CA VAL A 149 -11.71 -10.84 22.96
C VAL A 149 -11.57 -10.80 21.44
N ALA A 150 -12.08 -11.81 20.73
CA ALA A 150 -12.04 -11.86 19.27
C ALA A 150 -12.78 -10.68 18.62
N VAL A 151 -13.95 -10.31 19.18
CA VAL A 151 -14.73 -9.15 18.72
C VAL A 151 -13.98 -7.84 18.90
N LEU A 152 -13.38 -7.63 20.08
CA LEU A 152 -12.60 -6.42 20.37
C LEU A 152 -11.33 -6.34 19.50
N LEU A 153 -10.64 -7.46 19.30
CA LEU A 153 -9.46 -7.54 18.43
C LEU A 153 -9.81 -7.25 16.97
N ALA A 154 -10.92 -7.79 16.45
CA ALA A 154 -11.34 -7.54 15.08
C ALA A 154 -11.60 -6.04 14.82
N GLN A 155 -12.22 -5.34 15.78
CA GLN A 155 -12.43 -3.90 15.70
C GLN A 155 -11.12 -3.11 15.70
N LEU A 156 -10.19 -3.47 16.60
CA LEU A 156 -8.87 -2.84 16.67
C LEU A 156 -8.09 -3.04 15.36
N LEU A 157 -8.11 -4.26 14.82
CA LEU A 157 -7.43 -4.62 13.57
C LEU A 157 -8.07 -4.00 12.32
N ALA A 158 -9.30 -3.48 12.41
CA ALA A 158 -9.94 -2.74 11.33
C ALA A 158 -9.49 -1.26 11.27
N LEU A 159 -8.99 -0.68 12.37
CA LEU A 159 -8.60 0.74 12.43
C LEU A 159 -7.53 1.15 11.41
N PRO A 160 -6.45 0.37 11.16
CA PRO A 160 -5.43 0.75 10.18
C PRO A 160 -5.99 0.98 8.78
N PHE A 161 -7.01 0.21 8.38
CA PHE A 161 -7.71 0.39 7.12
C PHE A 161 -8.48 1.72 7.10
N TRP A 162 -9.29 2.00 8.13
CA TRP A 162 -10.05 3.24 8.23
C TRP A 162 -9.17 4.48 8.28
N LEU A 163 -8.08 4.42 9.04
CA LEU A 163 -7.14 5.53 9.21
C LEU A 163 -6.15 5.70 8.05
N ARG A 164 -6.25 4.87 7.00
CA ARG A 164 -5.34 4.89 5.84
C ARG A 164 -3.87 4.80 6.23
N MET A 165 -3.56 4.00 7.25
CA MET A 165 -2.19 3.83 7.70
C MET A 165 -1.33 3.25 6.57
N ARG A 166 -0.08 3.72 6.48
CA ARG A 166 0.88 3.24 5.47
C ARG A 166 1.43 1.87 5.88
N ILE A 167 0.63 0.83 5.66
CA ILE A 167 0.97 -0.57 5.90
C ILE A 167 1.19 -1.33 4.60
N SER A 168 1.82 -2.50 4.70
CA SER A 168 2.06 -3.40 3.57
C SER A 168 0.74 -3.79 2.88
N PRO A 169 0.74 -4.12 1.58
CA PRO A 169 -0.47 -4.48 0.85
C PRO A 169 -1.24 -5.65 1.51
N ALA A 170 -0.53 -6.67 1.99
CA ALA A 170 -1.12 -7.82 2.67
C ALA A 170 -1.79 -7.44 4.01
N LEU A 171 -1.18 -6.53 4.78
CA LEU A 171 -1.77 -6.10 6.04
C LEU A 171 -3.02 -5.21 5.81
N ARG A 172 -3.07 -4.51 4.66
CA ARG A 172 -4.23 -3.71 4.28
C ARG A 172 -5.44 -4.56 3.90
N THR A 173 -5.25 -5.63 3.13
CA THR A 173 -6.32 -6.57 2.80
C THR A 173 -6.82 -7.30 4.03
N PHE A 174 -5.91 -7.70 4.93
CA PHE A 174 -6.27 -8.30 6.21
C PHE A 174 -7.09 -7.34 7.09
N SER A 175 -6.65 -6.08 7.23
CA SER A 175 -7.37 -5.06 8.01
C SER A 175 -8.77 -4.77 7.45
N LEU A 176 -8.92 -4.74 6.12
CA LEU A 176 -10.23 -4.65 5.45
C LEU A 176 -11.12 -5.86 5.78
N ALA A 177 -10.58 -7.08 5.73
CA ALA A 177 -11.32 -8.30 6.06
C ALA A 177 -11.81 -8.28 7.51
N CYS A 178 -10.98 -7.86 8.47
CA CYS A 178 -11.40 -7.66 9.87
C CYS A 178 -12.56 -6.68 9.99
N GLY A 179 -12.50 -5.55 9.27
CA GLY A 179 -13.59 -4.57 9.22
C GLY A 179 -14.89 -5.15 8.65
N LEU A 180 -14.82 -5.85 7.51
CA LEU A 180 -15.98 -6.46 6.87
C LEU A 180 -16.61 -7.57 7.73
N LEU A 181 -15.80 -8.41 8.37
CA LEU A 181 -16.30 -9.46 9.26
C LEU A 181 -17.08 -8.88 10.44
N PHE A 182 -16.54 -7.85 11.09
CA PHE A 182 -17.20 -7.23 12.23
C PHE A 182 -18.47 -6.47 11.81
N TYR A 183 -18.35 -5.53 10.86
CA TYR A 183 -19.47 -4.68 10.47
C TYR A 183 -20.51 -5.39 9.60
N GLY A 184 -20.09 -6.35 8.79
CA GLY A 184 -21.00 -7.23 8.04
C GLY A 184 -21.79 -8.15 8.98
N GLY A 185 -21.15 -8.71 9.99
CA GLY A 185 -21.83 -9.48 11.04
C GLY A 185 -22.85 -8.64 11.82
N LEU A 186 -22.46 -7.41 12.20
CA LEU A 186 -23.35 -6.47 12.87
C LEU A 186 -24.54 -6.05 12.00
N PHE A 187 -24.33 -5.84 10.69
CA PHE A 187 -25.40 -5.53 9.74
C PHE A 187 -26.42 -6.66 9.63
N ILE A 188 -25.96 -7.89 9.36
CA ILE A 188 -26.81 -9.08 9.21
C ILE A 188 -27.63 -9.29 10.49
N PHE A 189 -27.01 -9.09 11.66
CA PHE A 189 -27.70 -9.18 12.94
C PHE A 189 -28.83 -8.15 13.09
N ASN A 190 -28.56 -6.87 12.83
CA ASN A 190 -29.57 -5.82 12.92
C ASN A 190 -30.72 -6.07 11.93
N ALA A 191 -30.41 -6.52 10.71
CA ALA A 191 -31.41 -6.88 9.72
C ALA A 191 -32.29 -8.06 10.18
N ALA A 192 -31.68 -9.11 10.72
CA ALA A 192 -32.41 -10.27 11.25
C ALA A 192 -33.30 -9.91 12.45
N ALA A 193 -32.82 -9.04 13.35
CA ALA A 193 -33.60 -8.56 14.50
C ALA A 193 -34.82 -7.73 14.05
N TRP A 194 -34.65 -6.88 13.03
CA TRP A 194 -35.74 -6.09 12.46
C TRP A 194 -36.79 -6.97 11.75
N VAL A 195 -36.34 -7.92 10.92
CA VAL A 195 -37.24 -8.85 10.17
C VAL A 195 -38.02 -9.77 11.12
N SER A 196 -37.42 -10.20 12.23
CA SER A 196 -38.07 -11.09 13.20
C SER A 196 -39.05 -10.37 14.15
N GLY A 197 -39.22 -9.05 14.03
CA GLY A 197 -40.14 -8.29 14.88
C GLY A 197 -39.77 -8.34 16.37
N ILE A 198 -38.52 -8.65 16.71
CA ILE A 198 -38.04 -8.62 18.09
C ILE A 198 -38.18 -7.17 18.56
N SER A 199 -39.07 -6.94 19.53
CA SER A 199 -39.42 -5.59 19.98
C SER A 199 -38.18 -4.80 20.36
N LEU A 200 -38.17 -3.52 19.96
CA LEU A 200 -37.12 -2.56 20.25
C LEU A 200 -36.75 -2.51 21.74
N GLU A 201 -37.65 -2.90 22.65
CA GLU A 201 -37.36 -3.00 24.09
C GLU A 201 -36.32 -4.09 24.44
N ARG A 202 -36.34 -5.26 23.79
CA ARG A 202 -35.34 -6.32 24.02
C ARG A 202 -34.05 -6.10 23.23
N GLY A 203 -34.13 -5.44 22.08
CA GLY A 203 -32.95 -4.99 21.32
C GLY A 203 -32.24 -3.79 21.95
N ALA A 204 -32.99 -2.89 22.59
CA ALA A 204 -32.46 -1.70 23.28
C ALA A 204 -31.69 -2.03 24.55
N MET A 205 -31.94 -3.19 25.20
CA MET A 205 -31.13 -3.62 26.36
C MET A 205 -29.67 -3.94 26.00
N LEU A 206 -29.38 -4.26 24.73
CA LEU A 206 -28.05 -4.74 24.31
C LEU A 206 -27.17 -3.66 23.67
N PHE A 207 -27.78 -2.62 23.09
CA PHE A 207 -27.06 -1.52 22.43
C PHE A 207 -27.64 -0.13 22.75
N GLY A 208 -28.55 -0.01 23.72
CA GLY A 208 -29.27 1.23 24.00
C GLY A 208 -30.14 1.68 22.83
N SER A 209 -30.64 2.92 22.89
CA SER A 209 -31.42 3.62 21.84
C SER A 209 -30.68 3.81 20.49
N LEU A 210 -29.60 3.06 20.24
CA LEU A 210 -28.73 3.15 19.08
C LEU A 210 -29.07 2.12 17.99
N SER A 211 -30.08 1.26 18.14
CA SER A 211 -30.40 0.21 17.15
C SER A 211 -30.67 0.70 15.71
N PRO A 212 -31.30 1.87 15.47
CA PRO A 212 -31.42 2.42 14.11
C PRO A 212 -30.09 3.01 13.63
N LEU A 213 -29.32 3.58 14.55
CA LEU A 213 -28.01 4.18 14.30
C LEU A 213 -26.97 3.12 13.93
N SER A 214 -26.96 1.97 14.62
CA SER A 214 -26.05 0.86 14.36
C SER A 214 -26.33 0.19 13.01
N ALA A 215 -27.59 0.06 12.61
CA ALA A 215 -27.95 -0.43 11.28
C ALA A 215 -27.51 0.54 10.17
N ALA A 216 -27.79 1.85 10.33
CA ALA A 216 -27.36 2.88 9.39
C ALA A 216 -25.84 2.96 9.28
N VAL A 217 -25.11 2.89 10.40
CA VAL A 217 -23.65 2.91 10.41
C VAL A 217 -23.07 1.64 9.77
N SER A 218 -23.67 0.47 10.02
CA SER A 218 -23.21 -0.77 9.38
C SER A 218 -23.40 -0.74 7.85
N SER A 219 -24.51 -0.20 7.37
CA SER A 219 -24.75 0.06 5.94
C SER A 219 -23.73 1.04 5.36
N LEU A 220 -23.42 2.13 6.08
CA LEU A 220 -22.42 3.11 5.66
C LEU A 220 -21.01 2.52 5.63
N VAL A 221 -20.69 1.60 6.54
CA VAL A 221 -19.41 0.88 6.54
C VAL A 221 -19.28 -0.04 5.33
N LEU A 222 -20.33 -0.82 5.01
CA LEU A 222 -20.34 -1.69 3.83
C LEU A 222 -20.26 -0.87 2.54
N LEU A 223 -21.00 0.24 2.46
CA LEU A 223 -20.93 1.17 1.34
C LEU A 223 -19.55 1.80 1.21
N ALA A 224 -18.95 2.26 2.31
CA ALA A 224 -17.61 2.82 2.32
C ALA A 224 -16.57 1.77 1.90
N ALA A 225 -16.66 0.53 2.39
CA ALA A 225 -15.79 -0.56 1.99
C ALA A 225 -15.94 -0.91 0.50
N ALA A 226 -17.16 -0.90 -0.05
CA ALA A 226 -17.44 -1.15 -1.46
C ALA A 226 -16.91 -0.04 -2.38
N VAL A 227 -17.25 1.23 -2.08
CA VAL A 227 -16.75 2.41 -2.81
C VAL A 227 -15.23 2.46 -2.76
N TRP A 228 -14.63 2.09 -1.64
CA TRP A 228 -13.20 2.13 -1.46
C TRP A 228 -12.47 0.94 -2.11
N SER A 229 -13.06 -0.26 -2.07
CA SER A 229 -12.54 -1.40 -2.84
C SER A 229 -12.59 -1.08 -4.33
N TYR A 230 -13.66 -0.46 -4.81
CA TYR A 230 -13.76 0.02 -6.18
C TYR A 230 -12.68 1.06 -6.51
N ALA A 231 -12.48 2.08 -5.66
CA ALA A 231 -11.46 3.11 -5.86
C ALA A 231 -10.00 2.61 -5.75
N ILE A 232 -9.74 1.50 -5.04
CA ILE A 232 -8.42 0.85 -4.95
C ILE A 232 -8.20 -0.11 -6.12
N LEU A 233 -9.24 -0.84 -6.56
CA LEU A 233 -9.16 -1.84 -7.63
C LEU A 233 -9.14 -1.21 -9.02
N ASP A 234 -9.83 -0.08 -9.23
CA ASP A 234 -9.65 0.78 -10.42
C ASP A 234 -8.43 1.71 -10.25
N GLY A 235 -7.27 1.13 -9.91
CA GLY A 235 -5.99 1.73 -10.25
C GLY A 235 -5.93 2.01 -11.76
N PRO A 236 -5.13 2.99 -12.23
CA PRO A 236 -5.18 3.44 -13.61
C PRO A 236 -5.05 2.24 -14.54
N LYS A 237 -6.15 1.90 -15.24
CA LYS A 237 -6.14 0.97 -16.35
C LYS A 237 -5.02 1.48 -17.25
N VAL A 238 -3.91 0.74 -17.30
CA VAL A 238 -2.88 0.95 -18.30
C VAL A 238 -3.61 0.64 -19.59
N ALA A 239 -4.19 1.68 -20.20
CA ALA A 239 -4.72 1.62 -21.53
C ALA A 239 -3.55 1.19 -22.38
N GLY A 240 -3.52 -0.10 -22.71
CA GLY A 240 -2.62 -0.65 -23.69
C GLY A 240 -2.80 0.17 -24.95
N ARG A 241 -1.87 1.08 -25.19
CA ARG A 241 -1.70 1.64 -26.52
C ARG A 241 -1.08 0.54 -27.35
N LEU A 242 -1.97 -0.22 -27.98
CA LEU A 242 -1.71 -0.71 -29.32
C LEU A 242 -1.33 0.49 -30.17
N LYS A 243 -0.04 0.59 -30.51
CA LYS A 243 0.47 1.12 -31.77
C LYS A 243 1.78 0.41 -32.06
#